data_AF-A0A831NQC2-F1
#
_entry.id   AF-A0A831NQC2-F1
#
_cell.length_a   1.000
_cell.length_b   1.000
_cell.length_c   1.000
_cell.angle_alpha   90.00
_cell.angle_beta   90.00
_cell.angle_gamma   90.00
#
_symmetry.space_group_name_H-M   'P 1'
#
loop_
_entity.id
_entity.type
_entity.pdbx_description
1 polymer ?
#
loop_
_entity_poly.entity_id
_entity_poly.type
_entity_poly.pdbx_seq_one_letter_code
_entity_poly.pdbx_strand_id
1 'polypeptide(L)'
;MERISVMNSQFVVGKLILILFAFTFLLLTANCLLPTAHAQESKGIEVTSIYEIGDPDAIEGDILKASDKGLVLTTIGFDNKVFGIIADQPLLVYRTDTKGKPVVRSGVAQINVTTLNGPIKYGDYITTSTIAGKGQKALESGYTVGMALGAFSGEGAPQVDGPKGKVSSGKIPVAVRIEYTELTNPRFAGRLFGFIGTAFLENISDPKQVGNVIRLVAAGLVVLLSFAFGFLTFSRSIAKSVEALGRNPLAKSAIQLSMIINIVLLVVTGIIGIVASILIVRL
;
A
#
# COMPACT_ATOMS: atom_id res chain seq x y z
N MET A 1 -67.20 43.95 43.93
CA MET A 1 -66.38 42.72 44.06
C MET A 1 -65.30 42.59 42.98
N GLU A 2 -64.94 43.66 42.25
CA GLU A 2 -64.08 43.54 41.05
C GLU A 2 -62.60 43.90 41.30
N ARG A 3 -62.27 44.70 42.33
CA ARG A 3 -60.90 45.17 42.58
C ARG A 3 -59.98 44.18 43.29
N ILE A 4 -60.51 43.14 43.95
CA ILE A 4 -59.70 42.16 44.70
C ILE A 4 -59.16 41.06 43.75
N SER A 5 -59.86 40.77 42.65
CA SER A 5 -59.45 39.77 41.66
C SER A 5 -58.22 40.21 40.83
N VAL A 6 -58.18 41.49 40.44
CA VAL A 6 -57.07 42.04 39.63
C VAL A 6 -55.74 42.08 40.41
N MET A 7 -55.81 42.29 41.74
CA MET A 7 -54.62 42.40 42.59
C MET A 7 -53.91 41.05 42.79
N ASN A 8 -54.66 39.94 42.84
CA ASN A 8 -54.07 38.59 42.88
C ASN A 8 -53.46 38.18 41.53
N SER A 9 -54.09 38.56 40.41
CA SER A 9 -53.55 38.26 39.07
C SER A 9 -52.22 38.97 38.81
N GLN A 10 -52.08 40.24 39.19
CA GLN A 10 -50.83 41.00 39.05
C GLN A 10 -49.69 40.39 39.89
N PHE A 11 -50.01 39.87 41.08
CA PHE A 11 -49.04 39.23 41.97
C PHE A 11 -48.56 37.86 41.45
N VAL A 12 -49.46 37.08 40.84
CA VAL A 12 -49.12 35.78 40.23
C VAL A 12 -48.28 35.98 38.96
N VAL A 13 -48.63 36.95 38.12
CA VAL A 13 -47.86 37.29 36.90
C VAL A 13 -46.45 37.77 37.26
N GLY A 14 -46.30 38.60 38.31
CA GLY A 14 -45.00 39.03 38.80
C GLY A 14 -44.10 37.87 39.25
N LYS A 15 -44.65 36.89 39.98
CA LYS A 15 -43.91 35.67 40.37
C LYS A 15 -43.54 34.80 39.17
N LEU A 16 -44.42 34.69 38.18
CA LEU A 16 -44.16 33.89 36.98
C LEU A 16 -43.02 34.49 36.15
N ILE A 17 -42.99 35.81 35.99
CA ILE A 17 -41.92 36.53 35.30
C ILE A 17 -40.59 36.39 36.05
N LEU A 18 -40.61 36.45 37.38
CA LEU A 18 -39.41 36.28 38.20
C LEU A 18 -38.84 34.86 38.11
N ILE A 19 -39.71 33.84 38.08
CA ILE A 19 -39.31 32.44 37.88
C ILE A 19 -38.76 32.24 36.48
N LEU A 20 -39.41 32.81 35.46
CA LEU A 20 -38.93 32.72 34.08
C LEU A 20 -37.54 33.35 33.97
N PHE A 21 -37.34 34.53 34.53
CA PHE A 21 -36.05 35.24 34.51
C PHE A 21 -34.96 34.49 35.28
N ALA A 22 -35.29 33.89 36.44
CA ALA A 22 -34.38 33.04 37.18
C ALA A 22 -33.99 31.78 36.38
N PHE A 23 -34.93 31.21 35.62
CA PHE A 23 -34.69 30.05 34.77
C PHE A 23 -33.83 30.40 33.55
N THR A 24 -34.06 31.54 32.89
CA THR A 24 -33.19 32.00 31.79
C THR A 24 -31.79 32.34 32.29
N PHE A 25 -31.67 32.93 33.48
CA PHE A 25 -30.37 33.22 34.10
C PHE A 25 -29.61 31.93 34.49
N LEU A 26 -30.32 30.91 34.98
CA LEU A 26 -29.75 29.59 35.25
C LEU A 26 -29.27 28.91 33.96
N LEU A 27 -30.03 29.02 32.87
CA LEU A 27 -29.64 28.49 31.55
C LEU A 27 -28.44 29.24 30.93
N LEU A 28 -28.34 30.56 31.15
CA LEU A 28 -27.20 31.34 30.66
C LEU A 28 -25.91 31.00 31.42
N THR A 29 -26.00 30.80 32.74
CA THR A 29 -24.84 30.47 33.59
C THR A 29 -24.38 29.03 33.43
N ALA A 30 -25.28 28.08 33.15
CA ALA A 30 -24.94 26.68 32.88
C ALA A 30 -24.08 26.51 31.62
N ASN A 31 -24.27 27.35 30.59
CA ASN A 31 -23.44 27.33 29.37
C ASN A 31 -22.06 27.99 29.56
N CYS A 32 -21.86 28.75 30.64
CA CYS A 32 -20.59 29.45 30.90
C CYS A 32 -19.61 28.63 31.75
N LEU A 33 -20.08 27.53 32.36
CA LEU A 33 -19.32 26.69 33.29
C LEU A 33 -19.00 25.30 32.73
N LEU A 34 -19.32 25.01 31.47
CA LEU A 34 -18.75 23.83 30.83
C LEU A 34 -17.25 24.07 30.69
N PRO A 35 -16.39 23.29 31.38
CA PRO A 35 -14.97 23.38 31.12
C PRO A 35 -14.79 23.12 29.63
N THR A 36 -14.11 24.04 28.94
CA THR A 36 -13.55 23.78 27.63
C THR A 36 -12.66 22.55 27.79
N ALA A 37 -13.22 21.38 27.49
CA ALA A 37 -12.47 20.16 27.44
C ALA A 37 -11.48 20.35 26.29
N HIS A 38 -10.26 20.74 26.63
CA HIS A 38 -9.13 20.54 25.74
C HIS A 38 -9.07 19.03 25.54
N ALA A 39 -9.58 18.57 24.39
CA ALA A 39 -9.33 17.23 23.92
C ALA A 39 -7.80 17.13 23.79
N GLN A 40 -7.16 16.61 24.82
CA GLN A 40 -5.75 16.30 24.79
C GLN A 40 -5.64 15.17 23.77
N GLU A 41 -5.18 15.53 22.57
CA GLU A 41 -4.89 14.59 21.51
C GLU A 41 -4.03 13.48 22.14
N SER A 42 -4.59 12.28 22.24
CA SER A 42 -3.92 11.15 22.89
C SER A 42 -2.70 10.80 22.05
N LYS A 43 -1.55 11.43 22.35
CA LYS A 43 -0.26 11.05 21.81
C LYS A 43 -0.02 9.60 22.26
N GLY A 44 -0.15 8.66 21.31
CA GLY A 44 0.08 7.25 21.57
C GLY A 44 1.48 7.04 22.15
N ILE A 45 1.65 5.99 22.97
CA ILE A 45 2.97 5.65 23.51
C ILE A 45 3.88 5.29 22.34
N GLU A 46 4.91 6.09 22.15
CA GLU A 46 5.89 5.95 21.07
C GLU A 46 7.26 5.68 21.70
N VAL A 47 7.84 4.52 21.36
CA VAL A 47 9.18 4.13 21.79
C VAL A 47 10.13 4.39 20.65
N THR A 48 11.14 5.22 20.87
CA THR A 48 12.10 5.60 19.83
C THR A 48 13.55 5.42 20.30
N SER A 49 14.44 5.24 19.33
CA SER A 49 15.89 5.23 19.53
C SER A 49 16.54 6.31 18.68
N ILE A 50 17.72 6.78 19.09
CA ILE A 50 18.46 7.81 18.36
C ILE A 50 19.29 7.14 17.26
N TYR A 51 19.21 7.68 16.04
CA TYR A 51 19.99 7.22 14.90
C TYR A 51 20.64 8.40 14.17
N GLU A 52 21.83 8.14 13.61
CA GLU A 52 22.47 9.06 12.68
C GLU A 52 21.76 9.02 11.32
N ILE A 53 21.50 10.19 10.75
CA ILE A 53 20.79 10.34 9.48
C ILE A 53 21.77 10.91 8.47
N GLY A 54 21.91 10.24 7.34
CA GLY A 54 22.84 10.63 6.28
C GLY A 54 22.41 11.87 5.49
N ASP A 55 21.11 12.20 5.50
CA ASP A 55 20.58 13.39 4.86
C ASP A 55 20.46 14.57 5.85
N PRO A 56 21.22 15.66 5.65
CA PRO A 56 21.19 16.81 6.55
C PRO A 56 19.87 17.60 6.47
N ASP A 57 19.22 17.58 5.31
CA ASP A 57 17.95 18.27 5.04
C ASP A 57 16.72 17.52 5.58
N ALA A 58 16.92 16.36 6.20
CA ALA A 58 15.83 15.56 6.73
C ALA A 58 15.15 16.27 7.91
N ILE A 59 13.85 16.48 7.83
CA ILE A 59 13.07 17.19 8.85
C ILE A 59 12.14 16.26 9.61
N GLU A 60 11.56 16.76 10.69
CA GLU A 60 10.55 16.02 11.45
C GLU A 60 9.37 15.58 10.57
N GLY A 61 8.99 14.31 10.72
CA GLY A 61 7.91 13.67 10.00
C GLY A 61 8.32 13.05 8.68
N ASP A 62 9.58 13.17 8.29
CA ASP A 62 10.10 12.49 7.12
C ASP A 62 10.32 11.00 7.36
N ILE A 63 10.05 10.21 6.31
CA ILE A 63 10.20 8.77 6.30
C ILE A 63 11.60 8.41 5.78
N LEU A 64 12.27 7.55 6.53
CA LEU A 64 13.63 7.09 6.28
C LEU A 64 13.66 5.65 5.76
N LYS A 65 14.67 5.34 4.97
CA LYS A 65 15.03 3.97 4.55
C LYS A 65 16.46 3.64 4.91
N ALA A 66 16.72 2.33 5.04
CA ALA A 66 18.07 1.81 5.18
C ALA A 66 18.77 1.74 3.81
N SER A 67 20.00 2.24 3.76
CA SER A 67 20.88 2.23 2.59
C SER A 67 22.32 1.90 3.01
N ASP A 68 23.19 1.62 2.04
CA ASP A 68 24.62 1.36 2.28
C ASP A 68 25.34 2.58 2.89
N LYS A 69 24.75 3.77 2.76
CA LYS A 69 25.24 5.04 3.33
C LYS A 69 24.59 5.40 4.68
N GLY A 70 23.85 4.48 5.30
CA GLY A 70 23.09 4.72 6.53
C GLY A 70 21.61 5.01 6.28
N LEU A 71 20.97 5.73 7.21
CA LEU A 71 19.56 6.12 7.09
C LEU A 71 19.41 7.36 6.22
N VAL A 72 18.65 7.25 5.14
CA VAL A 72 18.41 8.31 4.15
C VAL A 72 16.92 8.47 3.88
N LEU A 73 16.51 9.58 3.30
CA LEU A 73 15.13 9.86 2.93
C LEU A 73 14.61 8.85 1.88
N THR A 74 13.35 8.46 2.01
CA THR A 74 12.67 7.67 0.98
C THR A 74 12.42 8.51 -0.26
N THR A 75 12.69 7.97 -1.45
CA THR A 75 12.57 8.68 -2.74
C THR A 75 11.77 7.92 -3.79
N ILE A 76 11.21 6.76 -3.42
CA ILE A 76 10.37 5.92 -4.28
C ILE A 76 9.08 5.57 -3.56
N GLY A 77 8.01 5.35 -4.32
CA GLY A 77 6.75 4.85 -3.79
C GLY A 77 6.85 3.38 -3.39
N PHE A 78 6.12 2.96 -2.35
CA PHE A 78 6.09 1.58 -1.86
C PHE A 78 7.48 0.99 -1.56
N ASP A 79 8.39 1.81 -1.02
CA ASP A 79 9.75 1.39 -0.71
C ASP A 79 9.74 0.25 0.33
N ASN A 80 10.40 -0.86 0.03
CA ASN A 80 10.47 -2.03 0.91
C ASN A 80 11.60 -1.93 1.94
N LYS A 81 12.43 -0.88 1.87
CA LYS A 81 13.55 -0.64 2.81
C LYS A 81 13.23 0.43 3.86
N VAL A 82 11.95 0.77 4.05
CA VAL A 82 11.52 1.73 5.08
C VAL A 82 12.01 1.28 6.45
N PHE A 83 12.70 2.19 7.13
CA PHE A 83 13.27 1.94 8.44
C PHE A 83 12.41 2.54 9.56
N GLY A 84 11.96 3.79 9.38
CA GLY A 84 11.24 4.54 10.39
C GLY A 84 10.97 5.99 10.00
N ILE A 85 10.45 6.78 10.94
CA ILE A 85 10.05 8.18 10.76
C ILE A 85 10.78 9.05 11.77
N ILE A 86 11.24 10.23 11.35
CA ILE A 86 11.87 11.20 12.26
C ILE A 86 10.80 11.85 13.14
N ALA A 87 10.97 11.84 14.46
CA ALA A 87 10.02 12.46 15.40
C ALA A 87 10.74 13.38 16.40
N ASP A 88 10.44 14.67 16.47
CA ASP A 88 11.25 15.63 17.23
C ASP A 88 10.95 15.61 18.73
N GLN A 89 9.72 15.20 19.12
CA GLN A 89 9.26 15.15 20.50
C GLN A 89 8.64 13.79 20.90
N PRO A 90 9.42 12.71 20.90
CA PRO A 90 8.96 11.40 21.34
C PRO A 90 8.68 11.40 22.85
N LEU A 91 7.65 10.66 23.27
CA LEU A 91 7.30 10.52 24.69
C LEU A 91 8.33 9.70 25.47
N LEU A 92 8.96 8.71 24.82
CA LEU A 92 9.98 7.85 25.42
C LEU A 92 11.13 7.61 24.43
N VAL A 93 12.32 8.11 24.78
CA VAL A 93 13.56 7.86 24.04
C VAL A 93 14.41 6.86 24.81
N TYR A 94 14.71 5.72 24.19
CA TYR A 94 15.81 4.89 24.64
C TYR A 94 17.12 5.57 24.23
N ARG A 95 17.79 6.21 25.20
CA ARG A 95 19.05 6.91 24.96
C ARG A 95 20.19 5.91 24.85
N THR A 96 20.80 5.90 23.67
CA THR A 96 22.17 5.43 23.44
C THR A 96 23.04 6.68 23.34
N ASP A 97 24.33 6.65 23.69
CA ASP A 97 25.29 7.78 23.63
C ASP A 97 25.60 8.28 22.19
N THR A 98 24.68 8.08 21.25
CA THR A 98 24.80 8.38 19.84
C THR A 98 24.29 9.78 19.54
N LYS A 99 25.05 10.57 18.78
CA LYS A 99 24.56 11.82 18.19
C LYS A 99 23.65 11.48 17.01
N GLY A 100 22.44 12.03 16.97
CA GLY A 100 21.50 11.73 15.91
C GLY A 100 20.12 12.30 16.18
N LYS A 101 19.13 11.86 15.38
CA LYS A 101 17.72 12.19 15.61
C LYS A 101 16.95 10.96 16.09
N PRO A 102 15.96 11.13 16.97
CA PRO A 102 14.97 10.09 17.29
C PRO A 102 14.24 9.57 16.04
N VAL A 103 14.18 8.25 15.88
CA VAL A 103 13.47 7.57 14.78
C VAL A 103 12.46 6.54 15.30
N VAL A 104 11.21 6.77 14.93
CA VAL A 104 10.05 5.97 15.32
C VAL A 104 9.88 4.83 14.34
N ARG A 105 9.64 3.63 14.88
CA ARG A 105 9.39 2.42 14.10
C ARG A 105 8.02 1.78 14.37
N SER A 106 7.35 2.20 15.44
CA SER A 106 6.04 1.72 15.85
C SER A 106 5.38 2.70 16.81
N GLY A 107 4.06 2.83 16.75
CA GLY A 107 3.30 3.72 17.62
C GLY A 107 2.49 4.75 16.82
N VAL A 108 2.37 5.97 17.33
CA VAL A 108 1.69 7.07 16.62
C VAL A 108 2.70 8.18 16.38
N ALA A 109 2.99 8.46 15.11
CA ALA A 109 3.93 9.50 14.68
C ALA A 109 3.24 10.54 13.80
N GLN A 110 3.75 11.76 13.82
CA GLN A 110 3.38 12.79 12.86
C GLN A 110 4.19 12.60 11.57
N ILE A 111 3.53 12.34 10.45
CA ILE A 111 4.17 12.06 9.16
C ILE A 111 3.90 13.17 8.17
N ASN A 112 4.94 13.60 7.46
CA ASN A 112 4.82 14.50 6.31
C ASN A 112 4.20 13.75 5.13
N VAL A 113 3.02 14.16 4.70
CA VAL A 113 2.26 13.52 3.63
C VAL A 113 1.96 14.49 2.50
N THR A 114 1.69 13.94 1.32
CA THR A 114 1.31 14.72 0.14
C THR A 114 -0.01 14.23 -0.45
N THR A 115 -0.67 15.11 -1.20
CA THR A 115 -1.85 14.77 -1.99
C THR A 115 -1.49 14.21 -3.37
N LEU A 116 -0.28 13.65 -3.56
CA LEU A 116 0.17 13.11 -4.85
C LEU A 116 -0.78 12.03 -5.39
N ASN A 117 -1.34 11.22 -4.49
CA ASN A 117 -2.38 10.21 -4.78
C ASN A 117 -3.78 10.64 -4.30
N GLY A 118 -4.01 11.95 -4.21
CA GLY A 118 -5.27 12.55 -3.77
C GLY A 118 -5.38 12.81 -2.26
N PRO A 119 -6.52 13.37 -1.81
CA PRO A 119 -6.80 13.71 -0.41
C PRO A 119 -6.77 12.50 0.50
N ILE A 120 -6.16 12.59 1.69
CA ILE A 120 -6.08 11.50 2.68
C ILE A 120 -7.26 11.58 3.65
N LYS A 121 -7.85 10.44 3.99
CA LYS A 121 -8.92 10.29 4.98
C LYS A 121 -8.44 9.47 6.16
N TYR A 122 -9.16 9.58 7.27
CA TYR A 122 -8.97 8.69 8.41
C TYR A 122 -9.14 7.23 7.99
N GLY A 123 -8.21 6.37 8.40
CA GLY A 123 -8.19 4.95 8.05
C GLY A 123 -7.52 4.61 6.72
N ASP A 124 -7.17 5.61 5.89
CA ASP A 124 -6.40 5.35 4.67
C ASP A 124 -4.99 4.86 5.02
N TYR A 125 -4.49 3.89 4.26
CA TYR A 125 -3.11 3.46 4.40
C TYR A 125 -2.15 4.46 3.76
N ILE A 126 -1.03 4.71 4.44
CA ILE A 126 0.02 5.62 3.99
C ILE A 126 1.24 4.79 3.57
N THR A 127 1.78 5.10 2.41
CA THR A 127 3.03 4.53 1.88
C THR A 127 4.03 5.65 1.58
N THR A 128 5.27 5.31 1.26
CA THR A 128 6.27 6.28 0.80
C THR A 128 5.89 6.85 -0.55
N SER A 129 6.45 8.01 -0.89
CA SER A 129 6.24 8.66 -2.19
C SER A 129 7.56 8.85 -2.94
N THR A 130 7.45 9.30 -4.18
CA THR A 130 8.60 9.76 -4.98
C THR A 130 9.15 11.11 -4.52
N ILE A 131 8.47 11.80 -3.58
CA ILE A 131 8.93 13.06 -3.01
C ILE A 131 9.72 12.73 -1.75
N ALA A 132 10.96 13.23 -1.67
CA ALA A 132 11.92 12.88 -0.63
C ALA A 132 11.32 12.99 0.77
N GLY A 133 11.35 11.89 1.53
CA GLY A 133 10.88 11.82 2.91
C GLY A 133 9.37 11.85 3.10
N LYS A 134 8.57 12.08 2.06
CA LYS A 134 7.12 12.30 2.23
C LYS A 134 6.31 11.04 1.93
N GLY A 135 5.24 10.86 2.68
CA GLY A 135 4.24 9.85 2.47
C GLY A 135 3.17 10.25 1.46
N GLN A 136 2.42 9.27 0.99
CA GLN A 136 1.23 9.44 0.15
C GLN A 136 0.20 8.36 0.49
N LYS A 137 -1.04 8.56 0.05
CA LYS A 137 -2.06 7.51 0.12
C LYS A 137 -1.64 6.27 -0.68
N ALA A 138 -1.76 5.10 -0.09
CA ALA A 138 -1.61 3.82 -0.78
C ALA A 138 -2.87 3.48 -1.59
N LEU A 139 -2.72 3.33 -2.90
CA LEU A 139 -3.80 2.98 -3.82
C LEU A 139 -3.82 1.48 -4.19
N GLU A 140 -2.76 0.76 -3.86
CA GLU A 140 -2.56 -0.65 -4.18
C GLU A 140 -1.82 -1.37 -3.05
N SER A 141 -1.88 -2.70 -3.06
CA SER A 141 -1.19 -3.52 -2.05
C SER A 141 0.32 -3.34 -2.17
N GLY A 142 1.00 -3.15 -1.05
CA GLY A 142 2.43 -2.84 -1.03
C GLY A 142 2.93 -2.56 0.38
N TYR A 143 4.21 -2.18 0.48
CA TYR A 143 4.78 -1.72 1.75
C TYR A 143 4.15 -0.40 2.15
N THR A 144 3.59 -0.38 3.36
CA THR A 144 2.95 0.79 3.96
C THR A 144 3.68 1.16 5.23
N VAL A 145 3.69 2.46 5.52
CA VAL A 145 4.24 3.02 6.76
C VAL A 145 3.25 2.86 7.91
N GLY A 146 1.95 2.88 7.61
CA GLY A 146 0.91 2.75 8.62
C GLY A 146 -0.46 3.21 8.14
N MET A 147 -1.35 3.44 9.09
CA MET A 147 -2.74 3.87 8.85
C MET A 147 -2.95 5.31 9.34
N ALA A 148 -3.57 6.15 8.51
CA ALA A 148 -3.84 7.54 8.82
C ALA A 148 -4.84 7.68 9.98
N LEU A 149 -4.47 8.46 10.99
CA LEU A 149 -5.33 8.86 12.11
C LEU A 149 -5.86 10.29 11.95
N GLY A 150 -5.58 10.93 10.81
CA GLY A 150 -6.03 12.27 10.48
C GLY A 150 -6.34 12.39 8.98
N ALA A 151 -7.21 13.33 8.64
CA ALA A 151 -7.52 13.66 7.25
C ALA A 151 -6.65 14.81 6.74
N PHE A 152 -6.34 14.80 5.45
CA PHE A 152 -5.60 15.87 4.78
C PHE A 152 -6.16 16.10 3.38
N SER A 153 -6.89 17.21 3.18
CA SER A 153 -7.45 17.60 1.89
C SER A 153 -6.43 18.28 0.97
N GLY A 154 -5.41 18.91 1.54
CA GLY A 154 -4.42 19.73 0.82
C GLY A 154 -4.88 21.15 0.49
N GLU A 155 -6.08 21.56 0.91
CA GLU A 155 -6.61 22.90 0.69
C GLU A 155 -5.88 23.95 1.55
N GLY A 156 -5.37 25.01 0.92
CA GLY A 156 -4.60 26.06 1.60
C GLY A 156 -3.22 25.63 2.12
N ALA A 157 -2.79 24.39 1.86
CA ALA A 157 -1.53 23.86 2.35
C ALA A 157 -0.33 24.27 1.47
N PRO A 158 0.90 24.33 2.02
CA PRO A 158 2.12 24.56 1.26
C PRO A 158 2.26 23.54 0.13
N GLN A 159 2.72 24.01 -1.04
CA GLN A 159 2.97 23.14 -2.18
C GLN A 159 4.44 22.78 -2.28
N VAL A 160 4.71 21.54 -2.68
CA VAL A 160 6.04 21.00 -2.95
C VAL A 160 6.08 20.46 -4.38
N ASP A 161 7.27 20.45 -4.97
CA ASP A 161 7.45 19.94 -6.33
C ASP A 161 7.32 18.41 -6.34
N GLY A 162 6.36 17.92 -7.13
CA GLY A 162 6.12 16.51 -7.36
C GLY A 162 6.39 16.11 -8.82
N PRO A 163 6.32 14.80 -9.14
CA PRO A 163 6.64 14.29 -10.47
C PRO A 163 5.75 14.83 -11.60
N LYS A 164 4.51 15.21 -11.26
CA LYS A 164 3.50 15.69 -12.21
C LYS A 164 3.16 17.17 -12.00
N GLY A 165 4.02 17.90 -11.28
CA GLY A 165 3.81 19.29 -10.89
C GLY A 165 3.67 19.47 -9.39
N LYS A 166 3.23 20.67 -8.98
CA LYS A 166 3.10 21.03 -7.57
C LYS A 166 1.98 20.26 -6.88
N VAL A 167 2.28 19.70 -5.72
CA VAL A 167 1.32 18.97 -4.88
C VAL A 167 1.29 19.54 -3.47
N SER A 168 0.14 19.50 -2.82
CA SER A 168 0.01 19.96 -1.44
C SER A 168 0.72 19.00 -0.48
N SER A 169 1.47 19.55 0.47
CA SER A 169 2.16 18.83 1.54
C SER A 169 1.64 19.27 2.89
N GLY A 170 1.49 18.34 3.82
CA GLY A 170 1.06 18.59 5.19
C GLY A 170 1.59 17.55 6.14
N LYS A 171 1.18 17.64 7.41
CA LYS A 171 1.58 16.72 8.48
C LYS A 171 0.31 16.12 9.09
N ILE A 172 0.26 14.80 9.22
CA ILE A 172 -0.88 14.09 9.84
C ILE A 172 -0.40 13.05 10.85
N PRO A 173 -1.19 12.74 11.90
CA PRO A 173 -0.92 11.61 12.75
C PRO A 173 -1.18 10.29 12.01
N VAL A 174 -0.26 9.34 12.14
CA VAL A 174 -0.35 8.00 11.53
C VAL A 174 -0.01 6.96 12.59
N ALA A 175 -0.84 5.91 12.67
CA ALA A 175 -0.52 4.70 13.40
C ALA A 175 0.56 3.93 12.64
N VAL A 176 1.81 4.10 13.05
CA VAL A 176 3.01 3.55 12.40
C VAL A 176 3.05 2.04 12.62
N ARG A 177 3.04 1.32 11.50
CA ARG A 177 3.22 -0.12 11.41
C ARG A 177 3.78 -0.41 10.03
N ILE A 178 5.11 -0.51 9.97
CA ILE A 178 5.83 -0.74 8.72
C ILE A 178 5.67 -2.21 8.35
N GLU A 179 4.81 -2.50 7.38
CA GLU A 179 4.54 -3.85 6.92
C GLU A 179 4.03 -3.84 5.47
N TYR A 180 3.97 -5.02 4.86
CA TYR A 180 3.28 -5.20 3.59
C TYR A 180 1.77 -5.28 3.86
N THR A 181 1.01 -4.30 3.36
CA THR A 181 -0.44 -4.27 3.48
C THR A 181 -1.09 -4.74 2.18
N GLU A 182 -2.00 -5.70 2.31
CA GLU A 182 -2.86 -6.16 1.23
C GLU A 182 -4.15 -5.30 1.17
N LEU A 183 -4.18 -4.33 0.27
CA LEU A 183 -5.36 -3.49 0.02
C LEU A 183 -6.37 -4.15 -0.93
N THR A 184 -6.00 -5.23 -1.60
CA THR A 184 -6.83 -5.86 -2.65
C THR A 184 -6.88 -7.39 -2.53
N ASN A 185 -8.04 -7.90 -2.10
CA ASN A 185 -8.52 -9.24 -2.43
C ASN A 185 -9.00 -9.29 -3.91
N PRO A 186 -8.97 -10.44 -4.60
CA PRO A 186 -7.90 -10.82 -5.51
C PRO A 186 -8.20 -10.61 -7.00
N ARG A 187 -7.25 -10.02 -7.76
CA ARG A 187 -7.07 -10.31 -9.19
C ARG A 187 -5.59 -10.53 -9.50
N PHE A 188 -5.20 -11.80 -9.40
CA PHE A 188 -3.84 -12.32 -9.61
C PHE A 188 -3.17 -11.83 -10.91
N ALA A 189 -3.94 -11.60 -11.97
CA ALA A 189 -3.40 -11.08 -13.24
C ALA A 189 -2.77 -9.68 -13.11
N GLY A 190 -3.45 -8.73 -12.46
CA GLY A 190 -2.92 -7.37 -12.28
C GLY A 190 -1.66 -7.34 -11.41
N ARG A 191 -1.56 -8.24 -10.44
CA ARG A 191 -0.38 -8.41 -9.57
C ARG A 191 0.83 -8.97 -10.31
N LEU A 192 0.62 -9.97 -11.17
CA LEU A 192 1.70 -10.49 -12.02
C LEU A 192 2.19 -9.42 -12.99
N PHE A 193 1.28 -8.71 -13.67
CA PHE A 193 1.69 -7.66 -14.62
C PHE A 193 2.36 -6.46 -13.94
N GLY A 194 1.90 -6.05 -12.76
CA GLY A 194 2.51 -4.97 -11.98
C GLY A 194 3.91 -5.34 -11.48
N PHE A 195 4.06 -6.52 -10.86
CA PHE A 195 5.35 -7.03 -10.37
C PHE A 195 6.35 -7.29 -11.51
N ILE A 196 5.89 -7.92 -12.60
CA ILE A 196 6.72 -8.12 -13.80
C ILE A 196 7.08 -6.75 -14.40
N GLY A 197 6.15 -5.81 -14.45
CA GLY A 197 6.40 -4.46 -14.96
C GLY A 197 7.45 -3.69 -14.16
N THR A 198 7.33 -3.67 -12.83
CA THR A 198 8.29 -2.97 -11.96
C THR A 198 9.65 -3.66 -11.94
N ALA A 199 9.69 -5.00 -11.84
CA ALA A 199 10.94 -5.76 -11.88
C ALA A 199 11.61 -5.65 -13.26
N PHE A 200 10.84 -5.58 -14.35
CA PHE A 200 11.36 -5.37 -15.69
C PHE A 200 11.91 -3.95 -15.84
N LEU A 201 11.14 -2.92 -15.45
CA LEU A 201 11.54 -1.52 -15.56
C LEU A 201 12.76 -1.17 -14.69
N GLU A 202 12.90 -1.78 -13.51
CA GLU A 202 14.08 -1.61 -12.65
C GLU A 202 15.34 -2.22 -13.30
N ASN A 203 15.22 -3.38 -13.94
CA ASN A 203 16.33 -4.05 -14.65
C ASN A 203 16.62 -3.48 -16.07
N ILE A 204 15.71 -2.70 -16.66
CA ILE A 204 15.89 -2.08 -17.99
C ILE A 204 16.90 -0.91 -17.97
N SER A 205 17.26 -0.40 -16.80
CA SER A 205 18.21 0.71 -16.67
C SER A 205 19.64 0.36 -17.14
N ASP A 206 19.95 -0.94 -17.31
CA ASP A 206 21.21 -1.44 -17.87
C ASP A 206 21.00 -2.14 -19.23
N PRO A 207 21.60 -1.68 -20.34
CA PRO A 207 21.41 -2.26 -21.68
C PRO A 207 21.88 -3.73 -21.80
N LYS A 208 22.75 -4.20 -20.90
CA LYS A 208 23.19 -5.62 -20.86
C LYS A 208 22.15 -6.55 -20.23
N GLN A 209 21.32 -6.05 -19.31
CA GLN A 209 20.33 -6.86 -18.60
C GLN A 209 19.05 -7.07 -19.42
N VAL A 210 18.70 -6.09 -20.27
CA VAL A 210 17.57 -6.18 -21.22
C VAL A 210 17.70 -7.39 -22.15
N GLY A 211 18.91 -7.68 -22.64
CA GLY A 211 19.16 -8.85 -23.49
C GLY A 211 18.86 -10.18 -22.78
N ASN A 212 19.20 -10.29 -21.50
CA ASN A 212 18.95 -11.50 -20.71
C ASN A 212 17.46 -11.72 -20.46
N VAL A 213 16.69 -10.66 -20.20
CA VAL A 213 15.24 -10.80 -19.99
C VAL A 213 14.52 -11.19 -21.28
N ILE A 214 14.88 -10.59 -22.42
CA ILE A 214 14.30 -10.95 -23.72
C ILE A 214 14.57 -12.44 -24.04
N ARG A 215 15.78 -12.94 -23.78
CA ARG A 215 16.13 -14.36 -23.95
C ARG A 215 15.31 -15.27 -23.02
N LEU A 216 15.11 -14.87 -21.77
CA LEU A 216 14.32 -15.63 -20.81
C LEU A 216 12.85 -15.75 -21.24
N VAL A 217 12.25 -14.64 -21.70
CA VAL A 217 10.88 -14.63 -22.23
C VAL A 217 10.77 -15.47 -23.49
N ALA A 218 11.71 -15.34 -24.43
CA ALA A 218 11.74 -16.12 -25.67
C ALA A 218 11.89 -17.62 -25.39
N ALA A 219 12.78 -18.01 -24.47
CA ALA A 219 12.99 -19.38 -24.03
C ALA A 219 11.71 -19.98 -23.43
N GLY A 220 11.04 -19.25 -22.53
CA GLY A 220 9.76 -19.67 -21.95
C GLY A 220 8.66 -19.85 -23.00
N LEU A 221 8.58 -18.95 -23.98
CA LEU A 221 7.64 -19.06 -25.11
C LEU A 221 7.90 -20.31 -25.96
N VAL A 222 9.16 -20.62 -26.25
CA VAL A 222 9.54 -21.81 -27.03
C VAL A 222 9.13 -23.09 -26.31
N VAL A 223 9.37 -23.21 -25.01
CA VAL A 223 8.93 -24.39 -24.22
C VAL A 223 7.41 -24.52 -24.27
N LEU A 224 6.68 -23.42 -24.04
CA LEU A 224 5.22 -23.41 -24.07
C LEU A 224 4.67 -23.84 -25.43
N LEU A 225 5.23 -23.30 -26.52
CA LEU A 225 4.79 -23.62 -27.88
C LEU A 225 5.13 -25.06 -28.26
N SER A 226 6.30 -25.57 -27.90
CA SER A 226 6.68 -26.97 -28.15
C SER A 226 5.76 -27.94 -27.40
N PHE A 227 5.44 -27.64 -26.13
CA PHE A 227 4.53 -28.47 -25.35
C PHE A 227 3.09 -28.38 -25.86
N ALA A 228 2.61 -27.18 -26.19
CA ALA A 228 1.28 -26.99 -26.77
C ALA A 228 1.13 -27.73 -28.11
N PHE A 229 2.13 -27.62 -29.00
CA PHE A 229 2.09 -28.29 -30.30
C PHE A 229 2.13 -29.81 -30.16
N GLY A 230 3.01 -30.34 -29.30
CA GLY A 230 3.07 -31.76 -28.99
C GLY A 230 1.76 -32.27 -28.40
N PHE A 231 1.24 -31.57 -27.39
CA PHE A 231 0.00 -31.92 -26.71
C PHE A 231 -1.21 -31.91 -27.64
N LEU A 232 -1.36 -30.88 -28.49
CA LEU A 232 -2.47 -30.77 -29.43
C LEU A 232 -2.42 -31.86 -30.51
N THR A 233 -1.23 -32.16 -31.03
CA THR A 233 -1.03 -33.21 -32.05
C THR A 233 -1.31 -34.59 -31.45
N PHE A 234 -0.79 -34.87 -30.26
CA PHE A 234 -1.01 -36.10 -29.52
C PHE A 234 -2.49 -36.30 -29.16
N SER A 235 -3.14 -35.27 -28.61
CA SER A 235 -4.55 -35.32 -28.18
C SER A 235 -5.48 -35.66 -29.34
N ARG A 236 -5.25 -35.07 -30.52
CA ARG A 236 -6.03 -35.38 -31.73
C ARG A 236 -5.74 -36.79 -32.27
N SER A 237 -4.50 -37.27 -32.14
CA SER A 237 -4.10 -38.59 -32.63
C SER A 237 -4.65 -39.74 -31.78
N ILE A 238 -4.58 -39.65 -30.45
CA ILE A 238 -5.09 -40.68 -29.53
C ILE A 238 -6.56 -40.99 -29.78
N ALA A 239 -7.41 -39.96 -29.94
CA ALA A 239 -8.83 -40.14 -30.16
C ALA A 239 -9.10 -41.05 -31.37
N LYS A 240 -8.35 -40.84 -32.47
CA LYS A 240 -8.43 -41.68 -33.68
C LYS A 240 -7.84 -43.08 -33.46
N SER A 241 -6.74 -43.20 -32.72
CA SER A 241 -6.15 -44.51 -32.38
C SER A 241 -7.11 -45.36 -31.54
N VAL A 242 -7.83 -44.76 -30.60
CA VAL A 242 -8.82 -45.45 -29.74
C VAL A 242 -10.06 -45.84 -30.53
N GLU A 243 -10.58 -44.94 -31.39
CA GLU A 243 -11.72 -45.26 -32.27
C GLU A 243 -11.38 -46.42 -33.22
N ALA A 244 -10.21 -46.39 -33.85
CA ALA A 244 -9.77 -47.44 -34.75
C ALA A 244 -9.62 -48.80 -34.04
N LEU A 245 -9.13 -48.81 -32.79
CA LEU A 245 -8.98 -50.03 -32.01
C LEU A 245 -10.34 -50.64 -31.65
N GLY A 246 -11.32 -49.79 -31.34
CA GLY A 246 -12.69 -50.22 -31.08
C GLY A 246 -13.40 -50.78 -32.33
N ARG A 247 -13.10 -50.23 -33.51
CA ARG A 247 -13.73 -50.63 -34.79
C ARG A 247 -13.09 -51.84 -35.45
N ASN A 248 -11.79 -52.05 -35.25
CA ASN A 248 -11.08 -53.20 -35.83
C ASN A 248 -10.06 -53.80 -34.83
N PRO A 249 -10.53 -54.69 -33.93
CA PRO A 249 -9.66 -55.29 -32.93
C PRO A 249 -8.58 -56.21 -33.53
N LEU A 250 -8.74 -56.69 -34.77
CA LEU A 250 -7.75 -57.53 -35.46
C LEU A 250 -6.46 -56.74 -35.82
N ALA A 251 -6.57 -55.43 -36.01
CA ALA A 251 -5.43 -54.55 -36.30
C ALA A 251 -4.76 -53.97 -35.04
N LYS A 252 -5.06 -54.51 -33.85
CA LYS A 252 -4.61 -54.01 -32.55
C LYS A 252 -3.11 -53.70 -32.49
N SER A 253 -2.26 -54.59 -32.99
CA SER A 253 -0.80 -54.38 -32.95
C SER A 253 -0.34 -53.18 -33.77
N ALA A 254 -0.91 -52.97 -34.96
CA ALA A 254 -0.56 -51.84 -35.82
C ALA A 254 -1.05 -50.50 -35.21
N ILE A 255 -2.22 -50.52 -34.57
CA ILE A 255 -2.80 -49.34 -33.90
C ILE A 255 -2.02 -48.99 -32.63
N GLN A 256 -1.63 -50.00 -31.84
CA GLN A 256 -0.77 -49.82 -30.67
C GLN A 256 0.60 -49.26 -31.06
N LEU A 257 1.19 -49.74 -32.16
CA LEU A 257 2.44 -49.19 -32.69
C LEU A 257 2.30 -47.70 -33.05
N SER A 258 1.23 -47.33 -33.77
CA SER A 258 0.95 -45.93 -34.10
C SER A 258 0.75 -45.05 -32.86
N MET A 259 0.07 -45.58 -31.84
CA MET A 259 -0.12 -44.90 -30.55
C MET A 259 1.23 -44.66 -29.85
N ILE A 260 2.09 -45.68 -29.80
CA ILE A 260 3.43 -45.59 -29.18
C ILE A 260 4.31 -44.57 -29.94
N ILE A 261 4.33 -44.62 -31.28
CA ILE A 261 5.11 -43.67 -32.10
C ILE A 261 4.68 -42.22 -31.80
N ASN A 262 3.38 -41.95 -31.66
CA ASN A 262 2.88 -40.62 -31.33
C ASN A 262 3.26 -40.17 -29.90
N ILE A 263 3.26 -41.09 -28.92
CA ILE A 263 3.75 -40.81 -27.56
C ILE A 263 5.24 -40.48 -27.58
N VAL A 264 6.04 -41.27 -28.31
CA VAL A 264 7.48 -41.01 -28.48
C VAL A 264 7.70 -39.65 -29.15
N LEU A 265 6.93 -39.32 -30.19
CA LEU A 265 7.03 -38.03 -30.87
C LEU A 265 6.69 -36.85 -29.94
N LEU A 266 5.69 -37.00 -29.05
CA LEU A 266 5.38 -36.01 -28.01
C LEU A 266 6.60 -35.78 -27.10
N VAL A 267 7.20 -36.85 -26.60
CA VAL A 267 8.37 -36.78 -25.70
C VAL A 267 9.54 -36.13 -26.43
N VAL A 268 9.82 -36.52 -27.68
CA VAL A 268 10.91 -35.96 -28.49
C VAL A 268 10.69 -34.46 -28.73
N THR A 269 9.47 -34.05 -29.08
CA THR A 269 9.15 -32.63 -29.31
C THR A 269 9.32 -31.80 -28.04
N GLY A 270 8.95 -32.36 -26.87
CA GLY A 270 9.20 -31.73 -25.57
C GLY A 270 10.69 -31.57 -25.25
N ILE A 271 11.48 -32.62 -25.50
CA ILE A 271 12.95 -32.58 -25.32
C ILE A 271 13.57 -31.52 -26.24
N ILE A 272 13.18 -31.47 -27.51
CA ILE A 272 13.66 -30.46 -28.47
C ILE A 272 13.34 -29.04 -27.97
N GLY A 273 12.13 -28.81 -27.46
CA GLY A 273 11.74 -27.51 -26.89
C GLY A 273 12.59 -27.11 -25.68
N ILE A 274 12.88 -28.06 -24.78
CA ILE A 274 13.73 -27.81 -23.60
C ILE A 274 15.18 -27.52 -24.03
N VAL A 275 15.73 -28.29 -24.96
CA VAL A 275 17.10 -28.09 -25.47
C VAL A 275 17.21 -26.73 -26.17
N ALA A 276 16.24 -26.37 -27.02
CA ALA A 276 16.19 -25.07 -27.67
C ALA A 276 16.10 -23.93 -26.65
N SER A 277 15.28 -24.07 -25.60
CA SER A 277 15.18 -23.10 -24.50
C SER A 277 16.51 -22.90 -23.78
N ILE A 278 17.23 -23.98 -23.47
CA ILE A 278 18.54 -23.89 -22.82
C ILE A 278 19.56 -23.17 -23.71
N LEU A 279 19.54 -23.43 -25.02
CA LEU A 279 20.40 -22.73 -25.98
C LEU A 279 20.08 -21.24 -26.04
N ILE A 280 18.80 -20.85 -26.03
CA ILE A 280 18.37 -19.44 -26.06
C ILE A 280 18.81 -18.70 -24.79
N VAL A 281 18.72 -19.33 -23.62
CA VAL A 281 19.16 -18.71 -22.36
C VAL A 281 20.68 -18.56 -22.29
N ARG A 282 21.44 -19.44 -22.95
CA ARG A 282 22.91 -19.42 -22.97
C ARG A 282 23.51 -18.55 -24.07
N LEU A 283 22.78 -18.27 -25.14
CA LEU A 283 23.20 -17.36 -26.21
C LEU A 283 23.36 -15.93 -25.68
#